data_AF-Q9LXB5-F1
#
_entry.id   AF-Q9LXB5-F1
#
_cell.length_a   1.000
_cell.length_b   1.000
_cell.length_c   1.000
_cell.angle_alpha   90.00
_cell.angle_beta   90.00
_cell.angle_gamma   90.00
#
_symmetry.space_group_name_H-M   'P 1'
#
loop_
_entity.id
_entity.type
_entity.pdbx_description
1 polymer ?
#
loop_
_entity_poly.entity_id
_entity_poly.type
_entity_poly.pdbx_seq_one_letter_code
_entity_poly.pdbx_strand_id
1 'polypeptide(L)'
;MSGVWVFNNGVIRLVENPNQSGGVSTQSHGRRNVLVYLPTGEAVSSYSSLEQILRSLGWERYFSGDSDLIQYHKRSSIDLISLPRDFSKFNSVYMYDIVVKNPNSFHVRDFN
;
A
#
# COMPACT_ATOMS: atom_id res chain seq x y z
N MET A 1 -2.75 4.90 9.01
CA MET A 1 -3.02 4.50 10.41
C MET A 1 -3.32 5.75 11.26
N SER A 2 -4.37 6.50 10.92
CA SER A 2 -4.61 7.85 11.49
C SER A 2 -5.80 7.82 12.45
N GLY A 3 -5.62 7.17 13.59
CA GLY A 3 -6.54 7.24 14.70
C GLY A 3 -5.81 6.83 15.96
N VAL A 4 -6.15 7.47 17.08
CA VAL A 4 -5.64 7.04 18.38
C VAL A 4 -6.63 6.01 18.90
N TRP A 5 -6.12 4.81 19.18
CA TRP A 5 -6.89 3.83 19.94
C TRP A 5 -7.02 4.33 21.37
N VAL A 6 -8.24 4.59 21.81
CA VAL A 6 -8.52 5.02 23.17
C VAL A 6 -9.22 3.88 23.89
N PHE A 7 -8.64 3.44 25.00
CA PHE A 7 -9.28 2.55 25.95
C PHE A 7 -10.00 3.39 26.99
N ASN A 8 -11.33 3.25 27.09
CA ASN A 8 -12.11 3.94 28.10
C ASN A 8 -13.18 3.00 28.68
N ASN A 9 -13.25 2.88 30.00
CA ASN A 9 -14.21 2.04 30.73
C ASN A 9 -14.33 0.60 30.19
N GLY A 10 -13.21 -0.04 29.85
CA GLY A 10 -13.21 -1.42 29.36
C GLY A 10 -13.46 -1.57 27.86
N VAL A 11 -13.76 -0.49 27.14
CA VAL A 11 -14.06 -0.51 25.70
C VAL A 11 -12.93 0.15 24.91
N ILE A 12 -12.40 -0.57 23.94
CA ILE A 12 -11.45 -0.05 22.95
C ILE A 12 -12.25 0.62 21.83
N ARG A 13 -12.00 1.91 21.58
CA ARG A 13 -12.58 2.66 20.46
C ARG A 13 -11.48 3.38 19.67
N LEU A 14 -11.57 3.33 18.35
CA LEU A 14 -10.74 4.14 17.48
C LEU A 14 -11.35 5.55 17.45
N VAL A 15 -10.62 6.55 17.96
CA VAL A 15 -10.99 7.95 17.76
C VAL A 15 -10.37 8.39 16.44
N GLU A 16 -11.23 8.54 15.43
CA GLU A 16 -10.84 9.10 14.14
C GLU A 16 -10.45 10.57 14.32
N ASN A 17 -9.34 10.95 13.68
CA ASN A 17 -8.91 12.33 13.69
C ASN A 17 -9.87 13.14 12.79
N PRO A 18 -10.53 14.21 13.25
CA PRO A 18 -11.49 14.97 12.45
C PRO A 18 -10.84 15.61 11.21
N ASN A 19 -9.52 15.85 11.22
CA ASN A 19 -8.77 16.27 10.03
C ASN A 19 -8.70 15.19 8.93
N GLN A 20 -9.23 13.99 9.16
CA GLN A 20 -9.42 12.93 8.18
C GLN A 20 -10.79 12.26 8.41
N SER A 21 -11.85 13.07 8.45
CA SER A 21 -13.21 12.59 8.24
C SER A 21 -13.31 11.89 6.88
N GLY A 22 -13.42 10.57 6.85
CA GLY A 22 -13.69 9.82 5.63
C GLY A 22 -12.94 8.51 5.51
N GLY A 23 -13.44 7.50 6.22
CA GLY A 23 -13.20 6.12 5.84
C GLY A 23 -13.43 5.92 4.34
N VAL A 24 -12.50 5.18 3.71
CA VAL A 24 -12.62 4.44 2.43
C VAL A 24 -13.08 5.25 1.18
N SER A 25 -13.34 6.54 1.29
CA SER A 25 -13.94 7.35 0.22
C SER A 25 -12.86 8.08 -0.59
N THR A 26 -12.63 7.58 -1.80
CA THR A 26 -12.42 8.18 -3.14
C THR A 26 -12.22 9.71 -3.33
N GLN A 27 -12.06 10.56 -2.31
CA GLN A 27 -12.07 12.02 -2.49
C GLN A 27 -10.99 12.79 -1.72
N SER A 28 -9.82 12.18 -1.42
CA SER A 28 -8.62 13.01 -1.20
C SER A 28 -8.10 13.54 -2.55
N HIS A 29 -8.91 14.36 -3.22
CA HIS A 29 -8.49 15.13 -4.40
C HIS A 29 -7.42 16.20 -4.06
N GLY A 30 -7.00 16.34 -2.80
CA GLY A 30 -6.00 17.32 -2.38
C GLY A 30 -4.54 16.85 -2.44
N ARG A 31 -4.23 15.59 -2.14
CA ARG A 31 -2.85 15.07 -2.11
C ARG A 31 -2.83 13.59 -2.45
N ARG A 32 -2.69 13.27 -3.73
CA ARG A 32 -2.45 11.89 -4.14
C ARG A 32 -1.03 11.56 -3.75
N ASN A 33 -0.80 10.49 -3.00
CA ASN A 33 0.54 9.96 -2.85
C ASN A 33 0.88 9.12 -4.09
N VAL A 34 2.14 9.03 -4.46
CA VAL A 34 2.63 8.10 -5.48
C VAL A 34 3.76 7.26 -4.94
N LEU A 35 3.74 5.97 -5.31
CA LEU A 35 4.86 5.07 -5.11
C LEU A 35 5.89 5.32 -6.21
N VAL A 36 7.14 5.53 -5.83
CA VAL A 36 8.23 5.79 -6.76
C VAL A 36 9.29 4.71 -6.62
N TYR A 37 9.72 4.17 -7.76
CA TYR A 37 10.84 3.23 -7.81
C TYR A 37 12.15 4.00 -7.81
N LEU A 38 12.94 3.85 -6.75
CA LEU A 38 14.14 4.65 -6.50
C LEU A 38 15.18 4.60 -7.63
N PRO A 39 15.51 3.43 -8.22
CA PRO A 39 16.53 3.36 -9.26
C PRO A 39 16.21 4.14 -10.54
N THR A 40 14.93 4.29 -10.91
CA THR A 40 14.53 5.07 -12.09
C THR A 40 13.99 6.45 -11.74
N GLY A 41 13.57 6.67 -10.49
CA GLY A 41 12.87 7.88 -10.05
C GLY A 41 11.44 7.98 -10.59
N GLU A 42 10.94 6.96 -11.28
CA GLU A 42 9.63 6.97 -11.92
C GLU A 42 8.50 6.55 -10.96
N ALA A 43 7.36 7.21 -11.09
CA ALA A 43 6.15 6.84 -10.37
C ALA A 43 5.53 5.56 -10.96
N VAL A 44 5.18 4.62 -10.09
CA VAL A 44 4.45 3.41 -10.46
C VAL A 44 3.02 3.78 -10.84
N SER A 45 2.65 3.56 -12.09
CA SER A 45 1.37 3.95 -12.67
C SER A 45 0.43 2.77 -12.99
N SER A 46 0.92 1.53 -12.86
CA SER A 46 0.13 0.33 -13.12
C SER A 46 0.64 -0.88 -12.34
N TYR A 47 -0.19 -1.93 -12.22
CA TYR A 47 0.26 -3.20 -11.67
C TYR A 47 1.21 -3.96 -12.60
N SER A 48 1.14 -3.76 -13.91
CA SER A 48 2.09 -4.36 -14.85
C SER A 48 3.51 -3.85 -14.61
N SER A 49 3.67 -2.52 -14.48
CA SER A 49 4.98 -1.93 -14.14
C SER A 49 5.45 -2.33 -12.75
N LEU A 50 4.54 -2.36 -11.76
CA LEU A 50 4.88 -2.78 -10.40
C LEU A 50 5.33 -4.25 -10.37
N GLU A 51 4.65 -5.13 -11.08
CA GLU A 51 4.97 -6.55 -11.13
C GLU A 51 6.34 -6.81 -11.75
N GLN A 52 6.71 -6.10 -12.82
CA GLN A 52 8.05 -6.21 -13.42
C GLN A 52 9.14 -5.83 -12.40
N ILE A 53 8.94 -4.74 -11.68
CA ILE A 53 9.87 -4.29 -10.63
C ILE A 53 9.93 -5.32 -9.49
N LEU A 54 8.77 -5.73 -8.95
CA LEU A 54 8.72 -6.71 -7.86
C LEU A 54 9.37 -8.04 -8.24
N ARG A 55 9.15 -8.54 -9.47
CA ARG A 55 9.84 -9.74 -9.98
C ARG A 55 11.36 -9.58 -10.00
N SER A 56 11.87 -8.42 -10.42
CA SER A 56 13.31 -8.13 -10.38
C SER A 56 13.89 -8.10 -8.97
N LEU A 57 13.05 -7.82 -7.95
CA LEU A 57 13.39 -7.82 -6.53
C LEU A 57 13.18 -9.18 -5.84
N GLY A 58 12.83 -10.21 -6.62
CA GLY A 58 12.63 -11.60 -6.16
C GLY A 58 11.24 -11.91 -5.61
N TRP A 59 10.24 -11.07 -5.89
CA TRP A 59 8.85 -11.36 -5.55
C TRP A 59 8.17 -12.21 -6.63
N GLU A 60 7.36 -13.16 -6.21
CA GLU A 60 6.57 -14.04 -7.07
C GLU A 60 5.07 -13.89 -6.76
N ARG A 61 4.22 -14.08 -7.78
CA ARG A 61 2.77 -14.09 -7.59
C ARG A 61 2.39 -15.19 -6.60
N TYR A 62 1.64 -14.81 -5.58
CA TYR A 62 1.02 -15.73 -4.63
C TYR A 62 -0.44 -15.92 -5.03
N PHE A 63 -0.78 -17.11 -5.51
CA PHE A 63 -2.15 -17.45 -5.88
C PHE A 63 -2.86 -17.98 -4.64
N SER A 64 -3.46 -17.06 -3.87
CA SER A 64 -4.48 -17.43 -2.90
C SER A 64 -5.82 -17.66 -3.61
N GLY A 65 -6.70 -18.47 -3.02
CA GLY A 65 -8.06 -18.65 -3.50
C GLY A 65 -8.94 -17.40 -3.40
N ASP A 66 -8.45 -16.33 -2.77
CA ASP A 66 -9.11 -15.03 -2.72
C ASP A 66 -9.00 -14.31 -4.08
N SER A 67 -10.12 -14.26 -4.80
CA SER A 67 -10.17 -13.71 -6.15
C SER A 67 -9.97 -12.20 -6.20
N ASP A 68 -10.17 -11.48 -5.10
CA ASP A 68 -10.30 -10.02 -5.14
C ASP A 68 -8.97 -9.29 -4.91
N LEU A 69 -7.93 -10.05 -4.60
CA LEU A 69 -6.59 -9.55 -4.30
C LEU A 69 -5.55 -9.99 -5.33
N ILE A 70 -4.54 -9.15 -5.44
CA ILE A 70 -3.27 -9.42 -6.12
C ILE A 70 -2.23 -9.58 -5.02
N GLN A 71 -1.66 -10.78 -4.88
CA GLN A 71 -0.69 -11.05 -3.84
C GLN A 71 0.68 -11.43 -4.40
N TYR A 72 1.72 -11.02 -3.68
CA TYR A 72 3.11 -11.37 -3.96
C TYR A 72 3.78 -11.88 -2.70
N HIS A 73 4.58 -12.92 -2.83
CA HIS A 73 5.39 -13.46 -1.75
C HIS A 73 6.86 -13.50 -2.17
N LYS A 74 7.75 -13.64 -1.19
CA LYS A 74 9.18 -13.83 -1.43
C LYS A 74 9.58 -15.18 -0.85
N ARG A 75 10.13 -16.09 -1.65
CA ARG A 75 10.50 -17.45 -1.15
C ARG A 75 11.53 -17.43 -0.02
N SER A 76 12.34 -16.38 0.06
CA SER A 76 13.38 -16.22 1.07
C SER A 76 12.88 -15.63 2.40
N SER A 77 11.60 -15.26 2.51
CA SER A 77 11.02 -14.71 3.74
C SER A 77 9.55 -15.11 3.92
N ILE A 78 8.93 -14.68 5.01
CA ILE A 78 7.49 -14.87 5.26
C ILE A 78 6.66 -13.67 4.75
N ASP A 79 7.27 -12.77 3.97
CA ASP A 79 6.61 -11.53 3.58
C ASP A 79 5.56 -11.77 2.50
N LEU A 80 4.42 -11.09 2.67
CA LEU A 80 3.29 -11.09 1.74
C LEU A 80 2.86 -9.64 1.48
N ILE A 81 2.81 -9.25 0.21
CA ILE A 81 2.19 -7.99 -0.23
C ILE A 81 0.81 -8.35 -0.77
N SER A 82 -0.24 -7.67 -0.29
CA SER A 82 -1.62 -7.88 -0.75
C SER A 82 -2.21 -6.57 -1.26
N LEU A 83 -2.57 -6.53 -2.55
CA LEU A 83 -3.02 -5.34 -3.26
C LEU A 83 -4.43 -5.55 -3.79
N PRO A 84 -5.25 -4.49 -3.93
CA PRO A 84 -6.56 -4.61 -4.54
C PRO A 84 -6.39 -4.96 -6.03
N ARG A 85 -7.28 -5.77 -6.60
CA ARG A 85 -7.21 -6.09 -8.05
C ARG A 85 -7.34 -4.85 -8.95
N ASP A 86 -8.13 -3.87 -8.51
CA ASP A 86 -8.30 -2.59 -9.19
C ASP A 86 -7.24 -1.57 -8.72
N PHE A 87 -6.40 -1.10 -9.65
CA PHE A 87 -5.36 -0.11 -9.37
C PHE A 87 -5.94 1.24 -8.92
N SER A 88 -7.19 1.57 -9.28
CA SER A 88 -7.84 2.80 -8.80
C SER A 88 -8.00 2.83 -7.26
N LYS A 89 -7.98 1.66 -6.62
CA LYS A 89 -8.07 1.47 -5.17
C LYS A 89 -6.70 1.40 -4.48
N PHE A 90 -5.60 1.46 -5.24
CA PHE A 90 -4.23 1.43 -4.73
C PHE A 90 -3.88 2.75 -4.04
N ASN A 91 -4.17 2.83 -2.74
CA ASN A 91 -3.92 3.98 -1.89
C ASN A 91 -2.60 3.88 -1.10
N SER A 92 -2.33 4.88 -0.27
CA SER A 92 -1.08 4.99 0.51
C SER A 92 -0.82 3.82 1.46
N VAL A 93 -1.85 3.15 1.98
CA VAL A 93 -1.67 1.99 2.87
C VAL A 93 -0.89 0.89 2.15
N TYR A 94 -1.28 0.59 0.90
CA TYR A 94 -0.59 -0.40 0.08
C TYR A 94 0.81 0.08 -0.36
N MET A 95 0.97 1.38 -0.64
CA MET A 95 2.26 1.95 -1.02
C MET A 95 3.29 1.81 0.11
N TYR A 96 2.91 2.16 1.34
CA TYR A 96 3.80 2.03 2.50
C TYR A 96 4.09 0.58 2.85
N ASP A 97 3.15 -0.34 2.63
CA ASP A 97 3.40 -1.77 2.79
C ASP A 97 4.55 -2.25 1.87
N ILE A 98 4.55 -1.80 0.62
CA ILE A 98 5.62 -2.10 -0.35
C ILE A 98 6.95 -1.46 0.09
N VAL A 99 6.94 -0.21 0.56
CA VAL A 99 8.15 0.49 1.03
C VAL A 99 8.77 -0.21 2.22
N VAL A 100 7.98 -0.57 3.24
CA VAL A 100 8.50 -1.26 4.43
C VAL A 100 9.16 -2.59 4.07
N LYS A 101 8.61 -3.31 3.10
CA LYS A 101 9.14 -4.60 2.62
C LYS A 101 10.29 -4.47 1.61
N ASN A 102 10.50 -3.28 1.05
CA ASN A 102 11.51 -3.00 0.03
C ASN A 102 12.15 -1.60 0.24
N PRO A 103 12.76 -1.33 1.43
CA PRO A 103 13.08 0.03 1.88
C PRO A 103 14.11 0.75 1.01
N ASN A 104 14.97 0.02 0.31
CA ASN A 104 16.00 0.58 -0.56
C ASN A 104 15.57 0.66 -2.04
N SER A 105 14.34 0.24 -2.35
CA SER A 105 13.85 0.16 -3.73
C SER A 105 12.70 1.11 -4.01
N PHE A 106 11.92 1.48 -2.99
CA PHE A 106 10.77 2.36 -3.16
C PHE A 106 10.71 3.45 -2.10
N HIS A 107 10.06 4.56 -2.45
CA HIS A 107 9.57 5.54 -1.50
C HIS A 107 8.18 6.03 -1.91
N VAL A 108 7.48 6.68 -0.97
CA VAL A 108 6.21 7.38 -1.25
C VAL A 108 6.48 8.87 -1.24
N ARG A 109 5.94 9.60 -2.22
CA ARG A 109 5.97 11.07 -2.25
C ARG A 109 4.60 11.63 -2.59
N ASP A 110 4.39 12.91 -2.28
CA ASP A 110 3.23 13.65 -2.75
C ASP A 110 3.25 13.76 -4.29
N PHE A 111 2.08 13.63 -4.91
CA PHE A 111 1.85 13.91 -6.32
C PHE A 111 1.82 15.43 -6.49
N ASN A 112 2.85 15.98 -7.12
CA ASN A 112 2.92 17.38 -7.53
C ASN A 112 2.03 17.64 -8.74
#